data_AF-A0A5S4FZF7-F1
#
_entry.id   AF-A0A5S4FZF7-F1
#
_cell.length_a   1.000
_cell.length_b   1.000
_cell.length_c   1.000
_cell.angle_alpha   90.00
_cell.angle_beta   90.00
_cell.angle_gamma   90.00
#
_symmetry.space_group_name_H-M   'P 1'
#
loop_
_entity.id
_entity.type
_entity.pdbx_description
1 polymer ?
#
loop_
_entity_poly.entity_id
_entity_poly.type
_entity_poly.pdbx_seq_one_letter_code
_entity_poly.pdbx_strand_id
1 'polypeptide(L)'
;MWAVARACGLSHSDAADAVQGSWLRLLQHLQSIRDPARVGGWLTTTVRREALLLLRKERTGVVSYEVVDDPDPASAVLEADDRRLLWKTVSTLHEPCRTLLQLVAIDLGSQQMAARLGLPMGSVGPTRARCLEKLRTLISIQETAQ
;
A
#
# COMPACT_ATOMS: atom_id res chain seq x y z
N MET A 1 2.24 -7.40 3.73
CA MET A 1 0.93 -7.44 4.42
C MET A 1 0.83 -6.31 5.44
N TRP A 2 1.71 -6.25 6.44
CA TRP A 2 1.79 -5.12 7.38
C TRP A 2 1.84 -3.76 6.67
N ALA A 3 2.79 -3.57 5.76
CA ALA A 3 2.92 -2.35 4.97
C ALA A 3 1.66 -2.04 4.13
N VAL A 4 0.88 -3.05 3.72
CA VAL A 4 -0.37 -2.86 2.96
C VAL A 4 -1.46 -2.30 3.86
N ALA A 5 -1.57 -2.80 5.09
CA ALA A 5 -2.51 -2.32 6.10
C ALA A 5 -2.17 -0.89 6.55
N ARG A 6 -0.89 -0.63 6.86
CA ARG A 6 -0.38 0.70 7.22
C ARG A 6 -0.54 1.72 6.08
N ALA A 7 -0.31 1.30 4.82
CA ALA A 7 -0.54 2.16 3.66
C ALA A 7 -2.02 2.52 3.44
N CYS A 8 -2.96 1.75 4.00
CA CYS A 8 -4.37 2.12 3.98
C CYS A 8 -4.71 3.18 5.05
N GLY A 9 -3.81 3.45 6.00
CA GLY A 9 -3.99 4.42 7.09
C GLY A 9 -4.45 3.81 8.40
N LEU A 10 -4.35 2.49 8.58
CA LEU A 10 -4.68 1.84 9.86
C LEU A 10 -3.68 2.20 10.97
N SER A 11 -4.20 2.27 12.19
CA SER A 11 -3.41 2.24 13.42
C SER A 11 -2.52 0.98 13.48
N HIS A 12 -1.57 0.95 14.42
CA HIS A 12 -0.70 -0.22 14.58
C HIS A 12 -1.53 -1.46 14.98
N SER A 13 -2.46 -1.30 15.92
CA SER A 13 -3.38 -2.36 16.37
C SER A 13 -4.28 -2.85 15.24
N ASP A 14 -4.92 -1.96 14.48
CA ASP A 14 -5.80 -2.36 13.39
C ASP A 14 -5.03 -3.02 12.24
N ALA A 15 -3.78 -2.59 12.01
CA ALA A 15 -2.91 -3.25 11.05
C ALA A 15 -2.56 -4.67 11.48
N ALA A 16 -2.30 -4.90 12.77
CA ALA A 16 -2.09 -6.24 13.32
C ALA A 16 -3.33 -7.11 13.14
N ASP A 17 -4.51 -6.60 13.47
CA ASP A 17 -5.77 -7.32 13.37
C ASP A 17 -6.12 -7.69 11.92
N ALA A 18 -5.94 -6.76 10.98
CA ALA A 18 -6.16 -7.01 9.56
C ALA A 18 -5.21 -8.10 9.02
N VAL A 19 -3.95 -8.09 9.44
CA VAL A 19 -2.96 -9.11 9.05
C VAL A 19 -3.30 -10.47 9.69
N GLN A 20 -3.57 -10.51 10.99
CA GLN A 20 -3.92 -11.73 11.71
C GLN A 20 -5.21 -12.36 11.16
N GLY A 21 -6.24 -11.56 10.93
CA GLY A 21 -7.49 -12.02 10.33
C GLY A 21 -7.31 -12.59 8.92
N SER A 22 -6.36 -12.06 8.14
CA SER A 22 -6.05 -12.61 6.81
C SER A 22 -5.38 -13.99 6.89
N TRP A 23 -4.48 -14.20 7.85
CA TRP A 23 -3.84 -15.49 8.10
C TRP A 23 -4.82 -16.53 8.62
N LEU A 24 -5.70 -16.15 9.54
CA LEU A 24 -6.73 -17.06 10.05
C LEU A 24 -7.65 -17.54 8.93
N ARG A 25 -8.08 -16.64 8.04
CA ARG A 25 -8.86 -17.02 6.85
C ARG A 25 -8.10 -17.94 5.91
N LEU A 26 -6.78 -17.74 5.75
CA LEU A 26 -5.96 -18.65 4.94
C LEU A 26 -5.97 -20.06 5.55
N LEU A 27 -5.71 -20.15 6.85
CA LEU A 27 -5.63 -21.43 7.56
C LEU A 27 -6.96 -22.20 7.50
N GLN A 28 -8.10 -21.49 7.61
CA GLN A 28 -9.43 -22.09 7.48
C GLN A 28 -9.68 -22.72 6.10
N HIS A 29 -9.01 -22.23 5.05
CA HIS A 29 -9.20 -22.69 3.68
C HIS A 29 -7.98 -23.42 3.11
N LEU A 30 -6.99 -23.76 3.94
CA LEU A 30 -5.70 -24.31 3.52
C LEU A 30 -5.85 -25.56 2.64
N GLN A 31 -6.80 -26.44 2.98
CA GLN A 31 -7.07 -27.69 2.25
C GLN A 31 -7.70 -27.49 0.87
N SER A 32 -8.17 -26.28 0.56
CA SER A 32 -8.80 -25.95 -0.72
C SER A 32 -7.86 -25.22 -1.70
N ILE A 33 -6.61 -24.97 -1.30
CA ILE A 33 -5.64 -24.23 -2.10
C ILE A 33 -5.15 -25.12 -3.24
N ARG A 34 -5.54 -24.76 -4.47
CA ARG A 34 -5.12 -25.47 -5.70
C ARG A 34 -3.80 -24.95 -6.27
N ASP A 35 -3.45 -23.70 -5.98
CA ASP A 35 -2.26 -23.03 -6.50
C ASP A 35 -1.58 -22.20 -5.40
N PRO A 36 -0.53 -22.75 -4.76
CA PRO A 36 0.21 -22.07 -3.70
C PRO A 36 0.85 -20.74 -4.14
N ALA A 37 1.22 -20.58 -5.41
CA ALA A 37 1.89 -19.37 -5.89
C ALA A 37 0.99 -18.13 -5.81
N ARG A 38 -0.33 -18.32 -5.77
CA ARG A 38 -1.32 -17.22 -5.70
C ARG A 38 -1.65 -16.78 -4.27
N VAL A 39 -1.21 -17.53 -3.25
CA VAL A 39 -1.52 -17.25 -1.85
C VAL A 39 -1.04 -15.87 -1.41
N GLY A 40 0.17 -15.47 -1.80
CA GLY A 40 0.69 -14.14 -1.45
C GLY A 40 -0.13 -12.98 -2.04
N GLY A 41 -0.58 -13.12 -3.30
CA GLY A 41 -1.45 -12.14 -3.95
C GLY A 41 -2.85 -12.11 -3.32
N TRP A 42 -3.39 -13.28 -2.96
CA TRP A 42 -4.65 -13.38 -2.24
C TRP A 42 -4.57 -12.72 -0.86
N LEU A 43 -3.54 -13.03 -0.06
CA LEU A 43 -3.31 -12.44 1.26
C LEU A 43 -3.23 -10.91 1.19
N THR A 44 -2.47 -10.38 0.22
CA THR A 44 -2.35 -8.93 -0.01
C THR A 44 -3.71 -8.29 -0.30
N THR A 45 -4.53 -8.95 -1.13
CA THR A 45 -5.88 -8.48 -1.46
C THR A 45 -6.82 -8.54 -0.26
N THR A 46 -6.75 -9.62 0.52
CA THR A 46 -7.56 -9.82 1.73
C THR A 46 -7.22 -8.75 2.77
N VAL A 47 -5.93 -8.55 3.10
CA VAL A 47 -5.50 -7.49 4.04
C VAL A 47 -5.99 -6.12 3.61
N ARG A 48 -5.88 -5.77 2.32
CA ARG A 48 -6.36 -4.48 1.81
C ARG A 48 -7.87 -4.32 1.97
N ARG A 49 -8.66 -5.38 1.72
CA ARG A 49 -10.12 -5.34 1.87
C ARG A 49 -10.52 -5.16 3.34
N GLU A 50 -9.89 -5.91 4.25
CA GLU A 50 -10.13 -5.78 5.69
C GLU A 50 -9.79 -4.38 6.19
N ALA A 51 -8.64 -3.84 5.78
CA ALA A 51 -8.24 -2.48 6.15
C ALA A 51 -9.26 -1.42 5.71
N LEU A 52 -9.75 -1.51 4.47
CA LEU A 52 -10.78 -0.59 3.98
C LEU A 52 -12.13 -0.78 4.69
N LEU A 53 -12.45 -1.98 5.17
CA LEU A 53 -13.66 -2.23 5.95
C LEU A 53 -13.56 -1.63 7.35
N LEU A 54 -12.41 -1.77 8.02
CA LEU A 54 -12.14 -1.18 9.33
C LEU A 54 -12.26 0.35 9.28
N LEU A 55 -11.58 1.00 8.33
CA LEU A 55 -11.67 2.46 8.13
C LEU A 55 -13.08 2.96 7.79
N ARG A 56 -13.88 2.15 7.07
CA ARG A 56 -15.28 2.49 6.78
C ARG A 56 -16.14 2.42 8.04
N LYS A 57 -15.92 1.42 8.90
CA LYS A 57 -16.65 1.28 10.17
C LYS A 57 -16.33 2.43 11.12
N GLU A 58 -15.07 2.79 11.24
CA GLU A 58 -14.60 3.95 12.02
C GLU A 58 -15.29 5.25 11.56
N ARG A 59 -15.44 5.44 10.24
CA ARG A 59 -16.15 6.59 9.65
C ARG A 59 -17.67 6.58 9.84
N THR A 60 -18.31 5.42 10.08
CA THR A 60 -19.78 5.30 10.10
C THR A 60 -20.39 5.17 11.49
N GLY A 61 -19.61 5.04 12.57
CA GLY A 61 -20.15 5.26 13.90
C GLY A 61 -19.34 4.75 15.08
N VAL A 62 -19.58 5.47 16.18
CA VAL A 62 -19.16 5.28 17.58
C VAL A 62 -17.78 5.86 17.91
N VAL A 63 -17.79 6.90 18.74
CA VAL A 63 -16.64 7.32 19.56
C VAL A 63 -16.27 6.13 20.44
N SER A 64 -15.42 5.26 19.92
CA SER A 64 -14.67 4.33 20.73
C SER A 64 -13.64 5.17 21.49
N TYR A 65 -13.50 4.96 22.80
CA TYR A 65 -12.32 5.42 23.52
C TYR A 65 -11.16 4.53 23.06
N GLU A 66 -10.69 4.77 21.84
CA GLU A 66 -9.45 4.20 21.37
C GLU A 66 -8.35 4.80 22.24
N VAL A 67 -7.59 3.90 22.88
CA VAL A 67 -6.26 4.27 23.35
C VAL A 67 -5.54 4.76 22.10
N VAL A 68 -5.31 6.06 22.01
CA VAL A 68 -4.43 6.63 21.01
C VAL A 68 -3.08 5.98 21.27
N ASP A 69 -2.78 4.97 20.46
CA ASP A 69 -1.46 4.38 20.40
C ASP A 69 -0.58 5.47 19.79
N ASP A 70 -0.06 6.34 20.65
CA ASP A 70 0.85 7.40 20.22
C ASP A 70 2.05 6.68 19.62
N PRO A 71 2.25 6.76 18.29
CA PRO A 71 3.32 6.01 17.67
C PRO A 71 4.62 6.39 18.38
N ASP A 72 5.40 5.37 18.77
CA ASP A 72 6.71 5.59 19.39
C ASP A 72 7.43 6.72 18.63
N PRO A 73 7.80 7.83 19.29
CA PRO A 73 8.32 9.01 18.60
C PRO A 73 9.49 8.68 17.67
N ALA A 74 10.32 7.70 18.02
CA ALA A 74 11.40 7.24 17.15
C ALA A 74 10.86 6.55 15.88
N SER A 75 9.88 5.64 16.02
CA SER A 75 9.19 5.02 14.87
C SER A 75 8.49 6.04 13.97
N ALA A 76 7.86 7.07 14.55
CA ALA A 76 7.16 8.11 13.80
C ALA A 76 8.14 8.98 12.98
N VAL A 77 9.30 9.30 13.55
CA VAL A 77 10.38 10.03 12.86
C VAL A 77 10.96 9.19 11.72
N LEU A 78 11.23 7.90 11.95
CA LEU A 78 11.73 7.00 10.90
C LEU A 78 10.73 6.86 9.74
N GLU A 79 9.44 6.66 10.04
CA GLU A 79 8.39 6.61 9.00
C GLU A 79 8.28 7.94 8.23
N ALA A 80 8.51 9.09 8.89
CA ALA A 80 8.49 10.40 8.26
C ALA A 80 9.70 10.61 7.34
N ASP A 81 10.89 10.16 7.75
CA ASP A 81 12.12 10.24 6.97
C ASP A 81 12.08 9.31 5.76
N ASP A 82 11.62 8.07 5.92
CA ASP A 82 11.43 7.12 4.82
C ASP A 82 10.45 7.69 3.79
N ARG A 83 9.34 8.28 4.25
CA ARG A 83 8.34 8.93 3.39
C ARG A 83 8.94 10.12 2.65
N ARG A 84 9.76 10.94 3.33
CA ARG A 84 10.44 12.09 2.72
C ARG A 84 11.42 11.64 1.65
N LEU A 85 12.21 10.61 1.92
CA LEU A 85 13.15 10.01 0.97
C LEU A 85 12.41 9.45 -0.25
N LEU A 86 11.35 8.67 -0.02
CA LEU A 86 10.51 8.11 -1.08
C LEU A 86 9.97 9.21 -2.00
N TRP A 87 9.39 10.26 -1.44
CA TRP A 87 8.84 11.36 -2.25
C TRP A 87 9.92 12.17 -2.97
N LYS A 88 11.09 12.34 -2.35
CA LYS A 88 12.26 12.93 -3.01
C LYS A 88 12.65 12.09 -4.23
N THR A 89 12.72 10.78 -4.11
CA THR A 89 13.06 9.89 -5.25
C THR A 89 11.95 9.86 -6.29
N VAL A 90 10.67 9.87 -5.91
CA VAL A 90 9.56 10.01 -6.87
C VAL A 90 9.67 11.32 -7.66
N SER A 91 10.10 12.41 -7.03
CA SER A 91 10.27 13.70 -7.70
C SER A 91 11.36 13.71 -8.78
N THR A 92 12.34 12.79 -8.73
CA THR A 92 13.41 12.69 -9.74
C THR A 92 13.01 11.84 -10.96
N LEU A 93 11.93 11.08 -10.88
CA LEU A 93 11.43 10.29 -12.02
C LEU A 93 10.97 11.20 -13.16
N HIS A 94 11.15 10.73 -14.40
CA HIS A 94 10.61 11.37 -15.60
C HIS A 94 9.11 11.06 -15.78
N GLU A 95 8.43 11.89 -16.56
CA GLU A 95 7.05 11.62 -16.96
C GLU A 95 6.96 10.42 -17.93
N PRO A 96 5.89 9.62 -17.88
CA PRO A 96 4.68 9.78 -17.04
C PRO A 96 4.81 9.19 -15.62
N CYS A 97 5.97 8.64 -15.24
CA CYS A 97 6.10 7.84 -14.01
C CYS A 97 5.93 8.66 -12.74
N ARG A 98 6.44 9.89 -12.72
CA ARG A 98 6.25 10.82 -11.60
C ARG A 98 4.77 11.07 -11.33
N THR A 99 4.04 11.53 -12.35
CA THR A 99 2.60 11.81 -12.22
C THR A 99 1.83 10.53 -11.89
N LEU A 100 2.12 9.41 -12.56
CA LEU A 100 1.44 8.14 -12.30
C LEU A 100 1.58 7.73 -10.83
N LEU A 101 2.78 7.78 -10.25
CA LEU A 101 3.00 7.36 -8.87
C LEU A 101 2.39 8.33 -7.85
N GLN A 102 2.34 9.63 -8.16
CA GLN A 102 1.56 10.60 -7.36
C GLN A 102 0.07 10.26 -7.35
N LEU A 103 -0.50 9.90 -8.52
CA LEU A 103 -1.90 9.49 -8.64
C LEU A 103 -2.18 8.15 -7.93
N VAL A 104 -1.21 7.23 -7.94
CA VAL A 104 -1.28 5.98 -7.17
C VAL A 104 -1.32 6.26 -5.66
N ALA A 105 -0.55 7.24 -5.18
CA ALA A 105 -0.48 7.55 -3.74
C ALA A 105 -1.80 8.11 -3.18
N ILE A 106 -2.62 8.74 -4.03
CA ILE A 106 -3.97 9.21 -3.66
C ILE A 106 -5.06 8.19 -4.01
N ASP A 107 -4.68 6.95 -4.34
CA ASP A 107 -5.59 5.86 -4.73
C ASP A 107 -6.56 6.23 -5.87
N LEU A 108 -6.08 7.02 -6.84
CA LEU A 108 -6.91 7.37 -8.00
C LEU A 108 -7.22 6.12 -8.83
N GLY A 109 -8.50 5.93 -9.16
CA GLY A 109 -8.97 4.79 -9.94
C GLY A 109 -8.32 4.70 -11.33
N SER A 110 -8.16 3.48 -11.86
CA SER A 110 -7.47 3.23 -13.13
C SER A 110 -8.06 4.00 -14.32
N GLN A 111 -9.39 4.20 -14.34
CA GLN A 111 -10.06 4.95 -15.41
C GLN A 111 -9.70 6.44 -15.35
N GLN A 112 -9.74 7.04 -14.16
CA GLN A 112 -9.36 8.44 -13.97
C GLN A 112 -7.85 8.65 -14.21
N MET A 113 -7.03 7.66 -13.83
CA MET A 113 -5.59 7.67 -14.12
C MET A 113 -5.30 7.60 -15.62
N ALA A 114 -5.99 6.72 -16.35
CA ALA A 114 -5.92 6.64 -17.81
C ALA A 114 -6.25 7.98 -18.46
N ALA A 115 -7.37 8.60 -18.05
CA ALA A 115 -7.80 9.90 -18.56
C ALA A 115 -6.79 11.02 -18.26
N ARG A 116 -6.26 11.10 -17.04
CA ARG A 116 -5.29 12.13 -16.65
C ARG A 116 -3.94 11.99 -17.36
N LEU A 117 -3.51 10.77 -17.64
CA LEU A 117 -2.22 10.50 -18.28
C LEU A 117 -2.30 10.38 -19.80
N GLY A 118 -3.51 10.45 -20.38
CA GLY A 118 -3.73 10.22 -21.81
C GLY A 118 -3.35 8.80 -22.26
N LEU A 119 -3.47 7.81 -21.36
CA LEU A 119 -3.09 6.42 -21.62
C LEU A 119 -4.34 5.56 -21.93
N PRO A 120 -4.23 4.52 -22.78
CA PRO A 120 -5.26 3.51 -22.89
C PRO A 120 -5.51 2.82 -21.54
N MET A 121 -6.77 2.50 -21.23
CA MET A 121 -7.13 1.87 -19.94
C MET A 121 -6.35 0.56 -19.70
N GLY A 122 -6.23 -0.28 -20.74
CA GLY A 122 -5.43 -1.52 -20.69
C GLY A 122 -3.93 -1.30 -20.45
N SER A 123 -3.41 -0.09 -20.67
CA SER A 123 -2.00 0.25 -20.49
C SER A 123 -1.68 0.75 -19.08
N VAL A 124 -2.66 1.07 -18.23
CA VAL A 124 -2.44 1.61 -16.88
C VAL A 124 -1.67 0.62 -16.00
N GLY A 125 -2.11 -0.65 -15.97
CA GLY A 125 -1.46 -1.70 -15.17
C GLY A 125 0.01 -1.93 -15.56
N PRO A 126 0.31 -2.23 -16.84
CA PRO A 126 1.69 -2.38 -17.31
C PRO A 126 2.55 -1.14 -17.10
N THR A 127 2.00 0.07 -17.30
CA THR A 127 2.73 1.32 -17.08
C THR A 127 3.06 1.52 -15.61
N ARG A 128 2.10 1.24 -14.72
CA ARG A 128 2.32 1.26 -13.27
C ARG A 128 3.42 0.29 -12.84
N ALA A 129 3.41 -0.94 -13.36
CA ALA A 129 4.45 -1.92 -13.06
C ALA A 129 5.85 -1.42 -13.47
N ARG A 130 6.00 -0.90 -14.71
CA ARG A 130 7.27 -0.33 -15.18
C ARG A 130 7.73 0.87 -14.36
N CYS A 131 6.83 1.75 -13.95
CA CYS A 131 7.18 2.92 -13.14
C CYS A 131 7.59 2.56 -11.71
N LEU A 132 6.92 1.57 -11.10
CA LEU A 132 7.34 1.02 -9.81
C LEU A 132 8.72 0.36 -9.89
N GLU A 133 9.01 -0.32 -11.00
CA GLU A 133 10.33 -0.93 -11.18
C GLU A 133 11.44 0.12 -11.30
N LYS A 134 11.22 1.18 -12.08
CA LYS A 134 12.16 2.32 -12.14
C LYS A 134 12.41 2.95 -10.76
N LEU A 135 11.36 3.09 -9.95
CA LEU A 135 11.50 3.61 -8.59
C LEU A 135 12.35 2.69 -7.73
N ARG A 136 12.13 1.37 -7.79
CA ARG A 136 12.95 0.39 -7.05
C ARG A 136 14.42 0.45 -7.45
N THR A 137 14.72 0.53 -8.75
CA THR A 137 16.10 0.65 -9.23
C THR A 137 16.78 1.90 -8.68
N LEU A 138 16.09 3.04 -8.66
CA LEU A 138 16.65 4.29 -8.12
C LEU A 138 16.91 4.21 -6.61
N ILE A 139 15.96 3.67 -5.85
CA ILE A 139 16.13 3.50 -4.40
C ILE A 139 17.32 2.57 -4.10
N SER A 140 17.41 1.44 -4.81
CA SER A 140 18.52 0.49 -4.62
C SER A 140 19.88 1.11 -4.93
N ILE A 141 20.00 1.94 -5.97
CA ILE A 141 21.24 2.66 -6.28
C ILE A 141 21.60 3.63 -5.15
N GLN A 142 20.61 4.33 -4.58
CA GLN A 142 20.83 5.27 -3.49
C GLN A 142 21.27 4.56 -2.21
N GLU A 143 20.72 3.39 -1.90
CA GLU A 143 21.14 2.56 -0.76
C GLU A 143 22.57 2.03 -0.91
N THR A 144 23.01 1.72 -2.13
CA THR A 144 24.40 1.26 -2.37
C THR A 144 25.45 2.38 -2.35
N ALA A 145 25.03 3.64 -2.45
CA ALA A 145 25.89 4.80 -2.48
C ALA A 145 26.10 5.44 -1.08
N GLN A 146 25.42 4.91 -0.06
CA GLN A 146 25.43 5.38 1.32
C GLN A 146 26.22 4.41 2.22
#